data_AF-A0A5P2DB80-F1
#
_entry.id   AF-A0A5P2DB80-F1
#
_cell.length_a   1.000
_cell.length_b   1.000
_cell.length_c   1.000
_cell.angle_alpha   90.00
_cell.angle_beta   90.00
_cell.angle_gamma   90.00
#
_symmetry.space_group_name_H-M   'P 1'
#
loop_
_entity.id
_entity.type
_entity.pdbx_description
1 polymer ?
#
loop_
_entity_poly.entity_id
_entity_poly.type
_entity_poly.pdbx_seq_one_letter_code
_entity_poly.pdbx_strand_id
1 'polypeptide(L)'
;MLQRLPAAAPVVQRVLEGLDPAAATRRMEQQGWRRTADGGWTRGPVPEVGESADGLRPDARTEEPEQEQAAGEDPAITLRVLVKKSASFRDADYFQRVGHSWVAFYKDDKFQASAGFYPKGGINEDAPHRSVPGEVRLNYDDPNNATTVLSVPITAKQYKKAKNYIKDNLNHDYNLLTYNCTDFAINVHKAATGHRPPGSNLLMPNNPNDLHSGIKKHNTNQD
;
A
#
# COMPACT_ATOMS: atom_id res chain seq x y z
N MET A 1 31.74 -6.26 45.79
CA MET A 1 30.76 -5.23 45.39
C MET A 1 30.30 -5.55 43.97
N LEU A 2 29.08 -6.08 43.81
CA LEU A 2 28.47 -6.29 42.48
C LEU A 2 27.59 -5.07 42.17
N GLN A 3 27.96 -4.30 41.13
CA GLN A 3 27.11 -3.24 40.59
C GLN A 3 25.99 -3.86 39.75
N ARG A 4 24.74 -3.59 40.11
CA ARG A 4 23.56 -3.89 39.27
C ARG A 4 23.42 -2.79 38.22
N LEU A 5 23.38 -3.17 36.95
CA LEU A 5 22.98 -2.28 35.85
C LEU A 5 21.44 -2.06 35.89
N PRO A 6 20.94 -0.85 35.60
CA PRO A 6 19.52 -0.59 35.51
C PRO A 6 18.92 -1.20 34.22
N ALA A 7 17.70 -1.71 34.35
CA ALA A 7 16.90 -2.23 33.24
C ALA A 7 16.50 -1.11 32.27
N ALA A 8 16.63 -1.37 30.96
CA ALA A 8 16.15 -0.49 29.92
C ALA A 8 14.61 -0.45 29.91
N ALA A 9 14.05 0.75 29.98
CA ALA A 9 12.62 0.98 29.79
C ALA A 9 12.25 0.82 28.30
N PRO A 10 11.11 0.19 27.96
CA PRO A 10 10.62 0.16 26.58
C PRO A 10 9.98 1.51 26.27
N VAL A 11 10.69 2.35 25.53
CA VAL A 11 10.16 3.59 24.97
C VAL A 11 10.39 3.53 23.46
N VAL A 12 9.33 3.88 22.72
CA VAL A 12 9.21 3.96 21.25
C VAL A 12 8.63 2.72 20.55
N GLN A 13 7.34 2.45 20.83
CA GLN A 13 6.44 1.70 19.95
C GLN A 13 5.09 2.43 19.85
N ARG A 14 5.09 3.67 19.34
CA ARG A 14 3.91 4.57 19.35
C ARG A 14 3.59 5.32 18.04
N VAL A 15 4.03 4.88 16.86
CA VAL A 15 3.74 5.61 15.60
C VAL A 15 3.19 4.72 14.46
N LEU A 16 2.53 3.61 14.80
CA LEU A 16 1.62 2.89 13.89
C LEU A 16 0.25 2.60 14.52
N GLU A 17 -0.13 3.35 15.55
CA GLU A 17 -1.50 3.31 16.09
C GLU A 17 -2.47 3.88 15.05
N GLY A 18 -3.42 3.04 14.66
CA GLY A 18 -4.40 3.31 13.61
C GLY A 18 -4.74 2.07 12.77
N LEU A 19 -3.86 1.06 12.77
CA LEU A 19 -4.13 -0.27 12.24
C LEU A 19 -4.02 -1.28 13.37
N ASP A 20 -4.92 -1.22 14.34
CA ASP A 20 -5.13 -2.32 15.28
C ASP A 20 -5.59 -3.54 14.44
N PRO A 21 -4.79 -4.61 14.34
CA PRO A 21 -5.17 -5.80 13.57
C PRO A 21 -6.46 -6.43 14.09
N ALA A 22 -6.73 -6.31 15.39
CA ALA A 22 -7.98 -6.72 15.99
C ALA A 22 -9.13 -5.78 15.58
N ALA A 23 -8.91 -4.47 15.47
CA ALA A 23 -9.92 -3.55 14.94
C ALA A 23 -10.21 -3.78 13.45
N ALA A 24 -9.19 -4.09 12.65
CA ALA A 24 -9.36 -4.47 11.25
C ALA A 24 -10.17 -5.76 11.13
N THR A 25 -9.82 -6.77 11.92
CA THR A 25 -10.55 -8.06 12.01
C THR A 25 -12.01 -7.82 12.44
N ARG A 26 -12.25 -7.04 13.50
CA ARG A 26 -13.61 -6.70 13.98
C ARG A 26 -14.43 -5.94 12.93
N ARG A 27 -13.84 -4.99 12.19
CA ARG A 27 -14.53 -4.27 11.10
C ARG A 27 -14.89 -5.22 9.95
N MET A 28 -14.01 -6.14 9.61
CA MET A 28 -14.29 -7.15 8.59
C MET A 28 -15.45 -8.06 9.01
N GLU A 29 -15.45 -8.53 10.27
CA GLU A 29 -16.56 -9.31 10.84
C GLU A 29 -17.89 -8.53 10.84
N GLN A 30 -17.88 -7.25 11.22
CA GLN A 30 -19.06 -6.37 11.17
C GLN A 30 -19.61 -6.18 9.74
N GLN A 31 -18.76 -6.29 8.71
CA GLN A 31 -19.14 -6.20 7.30
C GLN A 31 -19.55 -7.56 6.70
N GLY A 32 -19.65 -8.60 7.53
CA GLY A 32 -20.08 -9.95 7.15
C GLY A 32 -18.96 -10.84 6.61
N TRP A 33 -17.71 -10.44 6.77
CA TRP A 33 -16.55 -11.28 6.43
C TRP A 33 -16.24 -12.27 7.55
N ARG A 34 -15.87 -13.48 7.18
CA ARG A 34 -15.49 -14.59 8.07
C ARG A 34 -14.12 -15.11 7.66
N ARG A 35 -13.29 -15.48 8.64
CA ARG A 35 -12.01 -16.15 8.36
C ARG A 35 -12.24 -17.54 7.77
N THR A 36 -11.43 -17.90 6.79
CA THR A 36 -11.37 -19.25 6.22
C THR A 36 -10.25 -20.07 6.89
N ALA A 37 -10.33 -21.40 6.79
CA ALA A 37 -9.41 -22.31 7.46
C ALA A 37 -7.95 -22.20 6.98
N ASP A 38 -7.74 -21.69 5.77
CA ASP A 38 -6.43 -21.39 5.16
C ASP A 38 -5.88 -20.00 5.55
N GLY A 39 -6.57 -19.27 6.44
CA GLY A 39 -6.15 -17.95 6.89
C GLY A 39 -6.61 -16.79 6.00
N GLY A 40 -7.43 -17.06 4.99
CA GLY A 40 -8.11 -16.05 4.16
C GLY A 40 -9.38 -15.48 4.80
N TRP A 41 -10.15 -14.73 3.99
CA TRP A 41 -11.42 -14.13 4.38
C TRP A 41 -12.47 -14.35 3.29
N THR A 42 -13.67 -14.77 3.68
CA THR A 42 -14.83 -14.94 2.78
C THR A 42 -16.05 -14.20 3.33
N ARG A 43 -16.93 -13.71 2.46
CA ARG A 43 -18.19 -13.08 2.86
C ARG A 43 -19.32 -14.07 2.64
N GLY A 44 -20.15 -14.30 3.66
CA GLY A 44 -21.35 -15.13 3.49
C GLY A 44 -22.32 -14.49 2.48
N PRO A 45 -23.22 -15.28 1.85
CA PRO A 45 -24.26 -14.73 1.00
C PRO A 45 -25.08 -13.72 1.80
N VAL A 46 -25.15 -12.49 1.29
CA VAL A 46 -25.92 -11.41 1.92
C VAL A 46 -27.39 -11.77 1.77
N PRO A 47 -28.17 -11.90 2.85
CA PRO A 47 -29.61 -12.03 2.71
C PRO A 47 -30.15 -10.73 2.08
N GLU A 48 -30.84 -10.85 0.95
CA GLU A 48 -31.62 -9.75 0.39
C GLU A 48 -32.70 -9.36 1.40
N VAL A 49 -32.56 -8.21 2.05
CA VAL A 49 -33.64 -7.64 2.85
C VAL A 49 -33.68 -6.13 2.65
N GLY A 50 -34.73 -5.71 1.94
CA GLY A 50 -35.64 -4.64 2.35
C GLY A 50 -35.07 -3.26 2.67
N GLU A 51 -35.40 -2.31 1.79
CA GLU A 51 -35.49 -0.88 2.10
C GLU A 51 -36.13 -0.60 3.47
N SER A 52 -35.48 0.23 4.28
CA SER A 52 -36.15 1.04 5.30
C SER A 52 -35.30 2.27 5.66
N ALA A 53 -36.02 3.36 5.89
CA ALA A 53 -35.58 4.75 5.88
C ALA A 53 -35.07 5.28 7.23
N ASP A 54 -34.54 6.50 7.14
CA ASP A 54 -34.44 7.58 8.15
C ASP A 54 -33.34 7.55 9.23
N GLY A 55 -32.66 8.70 9.37
CA GLY A 55 -32.06 9.14 10.64
C GLY A 55 -30.73 9.91 10.57
N LEU A 56 -30.78 11.22 10.30
CA LEU A 56 -29.78 12.26 10.68
C LEU A 56 -29.41 12.15 12.20
N ARG A 57 -28.24 12.52 12.77
CA ARG A 57 -27.38 13.73 12.67
C ARG A 57 -26.12 13.59 13.62
N PRO A 58 -25.27 14.61 13.91
CA PRO A 58 -23.80 14.48 13.89
C PRO A 58 -23.09 14.77 15.25
N ASP A 59 -21.76 14.96 15.17
CA ASP A 59 -20.83 15.60 16.11
C ASP A 59 -20.15 14.76 17.22
N ALA A 60 -18.82 14.62 17.09
CA ALA A 60 -17.86 15.25 18.01
C ALA A 60 -16.42 15.00 17.50
N ARG A 61 -15.78 16.05 16.98
CA ARG A 61 -14.32 16.13 16.83
C ARG A 61 -13.72 16.37 18.21
N THR A 62 -12.86 15.46 18.65
CA THR A 62 -11.88 15.75 19.69
C THR A 62 -10.57 16.10 18.98
N GLU A 63 -10.24 17.39 18.95
CA GLU A 63 -8.89 17.86 18.64
C GLU A 63 -8.09 17.77 19.94
N GLU A 64 -7.21 16.78 20.04
CA GLU A 64 -6.19 16.73 21.10
C GLU A 64 -5.00 17.63 20.73
N PRO A 65 -4.37 18.31 21.70
CA PRO A 65 -3.31 19.26 21.44
C PRO A 65 -2.06 18.56 20.94
N GLU A 66 -1.58 18.99 19.77
CA GLU A 66 -0.31 18.62 19.18
C GLU A 66 0.80 19.19 20.10
N GLN A 67 1.40 18.33 20.92
CA GLN A 67 2.60 18.69 21.69
C GLN A 67 3.75 18.93 20.73
N GLU A 68 4.14 20.19 20.62
CA GLU A 68 5.36 20.69 19.99
C GLU A 68 6.57 20.10 20.74
N GLN A 69 7.03 18.94 20.29
CA GLN A 69 8.30 18.37 20.73
C GLN A 69 9.45 19.00 19.95
N ALA A 70 10.44 19.42 20.73
CA ALA A 70 11.66 20.12 20.37
C ALA A 70 12.33 19.63 19.07
N ALA A 71 12.91 20.59 18.36
CA ALA A 71 13.72 20.45 17.15
C ALA A 71 14.94 19.52 17.32
N GLY A 72 14.70 18.20 17.30
CA GLY A 72 15.62 17.26 16.69
C GLY A 72 15.32 17.20 15.20
N GLU A 73 16.34 17.04 14.35
CA GLU A 73 16.11 16.82 12.92
C GLU A 73 15.14 15.64 12.75
N ASP A 74 14.01 15.90 12.07
CA ASP A 74 13.03 14.86 11.83
C ASP A 74 13.72 13.72 11.06
N PRO A 75 13.77 12.50 11.62
CA PRO A 75 14.42 11.36 10.98
C PRO A 75 13.93 11.16 9.54
N ALA A 76 14.89 11.00 8.63
CA ALA A 76 14.64 10.98 7.20
C ALA A 76 13.73 9.81 6.81
N ILE A 77 12.59 10.13 6.18
CA ILE A 77 11.66 9.14 5.65
C ILE A 77 12.00 8.90 4.18
N THR A 78 12.15 7.63 3.79
CA THR A 78 12.38 7.25 2.40
C THR A 78 11.17 6.49 1.89
N LEU A 79 10.57 6.97 0.81
CA LEU A 79 9.62 6.22 0.01
C LEU A 79 10.38 5.41 -1.03
N ARG A 80 10.12 4.11 -1.08
CA ARG A 80 10.62 3.21 -2.11
C ARG A 80 9.46 2.73 -2.99
N VAL A 81 9.62 2.85 -4.30
CA VAL A 81 8.77 2.16 -5.29
C VAL A 81 9.50 0.89 -5.69
N LEU A 82 8.87 -0.25 -5.48
CA LEU A 82 9.47 -1.57 -5.65
C LEU A 82 8.75 -2.31 -6.75
N VAL A 83 9.53 -3.03 -7.56
CA VAL A 83 9.01 -3.74 -8.71
C VAL A 83 9.60 -5.14 -8.75
N LYS A 84 8.74 -6.15 -8.82
CA LYS A 84 9.08 -7.53 -9.15
C LYS A 84 8.71 -7.78 -10.61
N LYS A 85 9.71 -7.74 -11.48
CA LYS A 85 9.57 -8.09 -12.90
C LYS A 85 9.18 -9.56 -13.04
N SER A 86 8.34 -9.87 -14.02
CA SER A 86 7.95 -11.24 -14.35
C SER A 86 7.73 -11.37 -15.85
N ALA A 87 6.70 -12.09 -16.32
CA ALA A 87 6.42 -12.31 -17.74
C ALA A 87 6.17 -10.98 -18.47
N SER A 88 6.63 -10.92 -19.72
CA SER A 88 6.35 -9.85 -20.67
C SER A 88 4.91 -9.96 -21.18
N PHE A 89 4.28 -8.85 -21.57
CA PHE A 89 2.94 -8.87 -22.19
C PHE A 89 2.88 -9.68 -23.50
N ARG A 90 4.05 -9.98 -24.09
CA ARG A 90 4.19 -10.81 -25.29
C ARG A 90 4.25 -12.32 -24.99
N ASP A 91 4.40 -12.68 -23.72
CA ASP A 91 4.52 -14.07 -23.31
C ASP A 91 3.11 -14.70 -23.22
N ALA A 92 2.96 -15.94 -23.68
CA ALA A 92 1.67 -16.63 -23.71
C ALA A 92 1.07 -16.87 -22.30
N ASP A 93 1.92 -16.87 -21.27
CA ASP A 93 1.56 -17.02 -19.86
C ASP A 93 1.50 -15.69 -19.10
N TYR A 94 1.48 -14.54 -19.80
CA TYR A 94 1.51 -13.21 -19.19
C TYR A 94 0.51 -13.05 -18.05
N PHE A 95 -0.76 -13.42 -18.26
CA PHE A 95 -1.81 -13.26 -17.27
C PHE A 95 -1.63 -14.14 -16.02
N GLN A 96 -0.86 -15.23 -16.12
CA GLN A 96 -0.54 -16.13 -15.00
C GLN A 96 0.70 -15.65 -14.23
N ARG A 97 1.49 -14.77 -14.83
CA ARG A 97 2.78 -14.30 -14.32
C ARG A 97 2.93 -12.80 -14.46
N VAL A 98 1.85 -12.05 -14.28
CA VAL A 98 1.90 -10.59 -14.25
C VAL A 98 2.89 -10.20 -13.16
N GLY A 99 3.84 -9.31 -13.48
CA GLY A 99 4.75 -8.77 -12.47
C GLY A 99 3.98 -8.09 -11.35
N HIS A 100 4.70 -7.57 -10.35
CA HIS A 100 4.06 -6.83 -9.27
C HIS A 100 4.80 -5.54 -8.95
N SER A 101 4.05 -4.52 -8.55
CA SER A 101 4.59 -3.23 -8.13
C SER A 101 3.92 -2.80 -6.82
N TRP A 102 4.71 -2.31 -5.89
CA TRP A 102 4.24 -1.87 -4.57
C TRP A 102 5.13 -0.75 -4.04
N VAL A 103 4.74 -0.18 -2.90
CA VAL A 103 5.54 0.83 -2.20
C VAL A 103 5.98 0.33 -0.84
N ALA A 104 7.11 0.83 -0.35
CA ALA A 104 7.54 0.66 1.02
C ALA A 104 8.09 1.97 1.60
N PHE A 105 7.94 2.14 2.90
CA PHE A 105 8.41 3.29 3.64
C PHE A 105 9.50 2.84 4.61
N TYR A 106 10.57 3.62 4.66
CA TYR A 106 11.70 3.42 5.55
C TYR A 106 11.92 4.69 6.36
N LYS A 107 12.41 4.53 7.58
CA LYS A 107 12.79 5.62 8.48
C LYS A 107 14.14 5.27 9.08
N ASP A 108 15.15 6.11 8.87
CA ASP A 108 16.53 5.82 9.25
C ASP A 108 16.99 4.44 8.72
N ASP A 109 16.68 4.17 7.45
CA ASP A 109 16.89 2.89 6.75
C ASP A 109 16.23 1.65 7.37
N LYS A 110 15.36 1.82 8.37
CA LYS A 110 14.56 0.74 8.95
C LYS A 110 13.20 0.68 8.28
N PHE A 111 12.83 -0.52 7.80
CA PHE A 111 11.51 -0.78 7.23
C PHE A 111 10.40 -0.39 8.22
N GLN A 112 9.41 0.36 7.75
CA GLN A 112 8.25 0.77 8.54
C GLN A 112 6.98 0.06 8.07
N ALA A 113 6.69 0.15 6.77
CA ALA A 113 5.51 -0.46 6.18
C ALA A 113 5.65 -0.64 4.66
N SER A 114 4.89 -1.57 4.09
CA SER A 114 4.66 -1.68 2.64
C SER A 114 3.16 -1.71 2.31
N ALA A 115 2.83 -1.32 1.09
CA ALA A 115 1.47 -1.39 0.56
C ALA A 115 1.51 -1.81 -0.91
N GLY A 116 0.84 -2.91 -1.23
CA GLY A 116 0.59 -3.39 -2.59
C GLY A 116 -0.90 -3.42 -2.88
N PHE A 117 -1.27 -3.39 -4.16
CA PHE A 117 -2.67 -3.43 -4.60
C PHE A 117 -2.93 -4.65 -5.48
N TYR A 118 -3.99 -5.38 -5.18
CA TYR A 118 -4.26 -6.72 -5.72
C TYR A 118 -5.71 -6.86 -6.20
N PRO A 119 -5.95 -7.72 -7.20
CA PRO A 119 -7.30 -8.13 -7.55
C PRO A 119 -7.81 -9.12 -6.51
N LYS A 120 -8.90 -8.76 -5.82
CA LYS A 120 -9.54 -9.60 -4.83
C LYS A 120 -10.27 -10.75 -5.53
N GLY A 121 -9.76 -11.96 -5.36
CA GLY A 121 -10.26 -13.16 -6.04
C GLY A 121 -9.58 -13.45 -7.39
N GLY A 122 -8.55 -12.70 -7.76
CA GLY A 122 -7.79 -12.91 -9.00
C GLY A 122 -8.30 -12.08 -10.19
N ILE A 123 -7.57 -12.16 -11.30
CA ILE A 123 -7.91 -11.45 -12.55
C ILE A 123 -8.87 -12.33 -13.35
N ASN A 124 -9.80 -11.70 -14.06
CA ASN A 124 -10.60 -12.39 -15.07
C ASN A 124 -9.78 -12.56 -16.36
N GLU A 125 -9.18 -13.73 -16.57
CA GLU A 125 -8.34 -14.03 -17.73
C GLU A 125 -9.11 -14.00 -19.06
N ASP A 126 -10.39 -14.39 -19.05
CA ASP A 126 -11.26 -14.38 -20.24
C ASP A 126 -11.72 -12.95 -20.60
N ALA A 127 -11.71 -12.03 -19.63
CA ALA A 127 -12.14 -10.64 -19.80
C ALA A 127 -11.22 -9.66 -19.03
N PRO A 128 -9.93 -9.53 -19.40
CA PRO A 128 -8.93 -8.76 -18.64
C PRO A 128 -9.18 -7.25 -18.65
N HIS A 129 -10.07 -6.77 -19.53
CA HIS A 129 -10.53 -5.40 -19.59
C HIS A 129 -11.59 -5.06 -18.53
N ARG A 130 -12.22 -6.07 -17.91
CA ARG A 130 -13.23 -5.86 -16.88
C ARG A 130 -12.58 -5.64 -15.53
N SER A 131 -13.14 -4.68 -14.79
CA SER A 131 -12.75 -4.46 -13.41
C SER A 131 -13.24 -5.62 -12.53
N VAL A 132 -12.43 -5.97 -11.54
CA VAL A 132 -12.77 -6.85 -10.43
C VAL A 132 -12.58 -6.08 -9.13
N PRO A 133 -13.19 -6.48 -8.00
CA PRO A 133 -12.91 -5.83 -6.73
C PRO A 133 -11.40 -5.84 -6.45
N GLY A 134 -10.84 -4.70 -6.06
CA GLY A 134 -9.44 -4.60 -5.66
C GLY A 134 -9.29 -4.52 -4.15
N GLU A 135 -8.07 -4.78 -3.67
CA GLU A 135 -7.72 -4.59 -2.27
C GLU A 135 -6.28 -4.14 -2.11
N VAL A 136 -6.06 -3.21 -1.18
CA VAL A 136 -4.72 -2.88 -0.71
C VAL A 136 -4.33 -3.87 0.39
N ARG A 137 -3.18 -4.52 0.23
CA ARG A 137 -2.57 -5.37 1.27
C ARG A 137 -1.36 -4.68 1.86
N LEU A 138 -1.36 -4.53 3.19
CA LEU A 138 -0.28 -3.91 3.93
C LEU A 138 0.70 -4.96 4.44
N ASN A 139 2.00 -4.68 4.35
CA ASN A 139 3.08 -5.56 4.82
C ASN A 139 3.02 -7.00 4.27
N TYR A 140 2.42 -7.18 3.09
CA TYR A 140 2.27 -8.47 2.43
C TYR A 140 3.43 -8.76 1.49
N ASP A 141 3.90 -7.74 0.78
CA ASP A 141 5.07 -7.83 -0.10
C ASP A 141 6.37 -7.76 0.71
N ASP A 142 7.27 -8.72 0.47
CA ASP A 142 8.66 -8.68 0.96
C ASP A 142 9.51 -7.79 0.04
N PRO A 143 10.06 -6.66 0.55
CA PRO A 143 10.93 -5.77 -0.23
C PRO A 143 12.14 -6.45 -0.86
N ASN A 144 12.65 -7.55 -0.28
CA ASN A 144 13.82 -8.27 -0.82
C ASN A 144 13.52 -8.99 -2.14
N ASN A 145 12.25 -9.23 -2.45
CA ASN A 145 11.84 -9.84 -3.73
C ASN A 145 11.75 -8.83 -4.88
N ALA A 146 12.05 -7.55 -4.63
CA ALA A 146 12.07 -6.54 -5.67
C ALA A 146 13.26 -6.74 -6.62
N THR A 147 12.97 -6.81 -7.91
CA THR A 147 13.99 -6.84 -8.97
C THR A 147 14.58 -5.46 -9.27
N THR A 148 13.87 -4.39 -8.89
CA THR A 148 14.31 -3.00 -9.04
C THR A 148 13.59 -2.13 -8.02
N VAL A 149 14.30 -1.09 -7.56
CA VAL A 149 13.84 -0.17 -6.52
C VAL A 149 14.18 1.26 -6.93
N LEU A 150 13.20 2.17 -6.79
CA LEU A 150 13.42 3.61 -6.80
C LEU A 150 13.29 4.11 -5.37
N SER A 151 14.31 4.78 -4.85
CA SER A 151 14.29 5.36 -3.50
C SER A 151 14.25 6.88 -3.58
N VAL A 152 13.32 7.51 -2.87
CA VAL A 152 13.17 8.97 -2.83
C VAL A 152 12.99 9.43 -1.37
N PRO A 153 13.82 10.36 -0.87
CA PRO A 153 13.59 10.96 0.43
C PRO A 153 12.31 11.81 0.38
N ILE A 154 11.48 11.71 1.41
CA ILE A 154 10.22 12.44 1.54
C ILE A 154 10.09 13.06 2.94
N THR A 155 9.42 14.20 3.01
CA THR A 155 9.08 14.85 4.28
C THR A 155 7.90 14.16 4.99
N ALA A 156 7.71 14.43 6.28
CA ALA A 156 6.54 13.95 7.03
C ALA A 156 5.20 14.34 6.38
N LYS A 157 5.11 15.56 5.82
CA LYS A 157 3.93 16.03 5.08
C LYS A 157 3.67 15.20 3.82
N GLN A 158 4.70 14.86 3.07
CA GLN A 158 4.60 14.01 1.88
C GLN A 158 4.25 12.56 2.26
N TYR A 159 4.81 12.05 3.36
CA TYR A 159 4.45 10.74 3.91
C TYR A 159 2.97 10.68 4.30
N LYS A 160 2.44 11.72 4.95
CA LYS A 160 1.01 11.83 5.26
C LYS A 160 0.14 11.81 3.99
N LYS A 161 0.55 12.50 2.92
CA LYS A 161 -0.16 12.45 1.62
C LYS A 161 -0.16 11.04 1.02
N ALA A 162 0.96 10.34 1.07
CA ALA A 162 1.08 8.96 0.61
C ALA A 162 0.12 8.04 1.39
N LYS A 163 0.12 8.15 2.72
CA LYS A 163 -0.78 7.38 3.60
C LYS A 163 -2.26 7.66 3.33
N ASN A 164 -2.62 8.92 3.12
CA ASN A 164 -4.00 9.29 2.81
C ASN A 164 -4.42 8.66 1.46
N TYR A 165 -3.57 8.75 0.43
CA TYR A 165 -3.86 8.09 -0.85
C TYR A 165 -4.11 6.58 -0.68
N ILE A 166 -3.25 5.89 0.08
CA ILE A 166 -3.41 4.45 0.36
C ILE A 166 -4.76 4.18 1.05
N LYS A 167 -5.12 4.98 2.05
CA LYS A 167 -6.37 4.84 2.81
C LYS A 167 -7.60 5.06 1.93
N ASP A 168 -7.56 6.06 1.05
CA ASP A 168 -8.68 6.41 0.19
C ASP A 168 -8.91 5.37 -0.92
N ASN A 169 -7.92 4.50 -1.17
CA ASN A 169 -7.95 3.50 -2.25
C ASN A 169 -7.99 2.05 -1.74
N LEU A 170 -8.29 1.80 -0.45
CA LEU A 170 -8.27 0.46 0.14
C LEU A 170 -9.15 -0.56 -0.61
N ASN A 171 -10.27 -0.11 -1.16
CA ASN A 171 -11.27 -0.93 -1.87
C ASN A 171 -11.53 -0.41 -3.29
N HIS A 172 -10.54 0.25 -3.93
CA HIS A 172 -10.69 0.65 -5.32
C HIS A 172 -10.84 -0.61 -6.19
N ASP A 173 -11.58 -0.53 -7.29
CA ASP A 173 -11.64 -1.62 -8.26
C ASP A 173 -10.28 -1.85 -8.92
N TYR A 174 -9.91 -3.12 -9.07
CA TYR A 174 -8.73 -3.52 -9.81
C TYR A 174 -9.08 -3.74 -11.28
N ASN A 175 -8.35 -3.09 -12.18
CA ASN A 175 -8.46 -3.30 -13.61
C ASN A 175 -7.06 -3.43 -14.20
N LEU A 176 -6.79 -4.53 -14.89
CA LEU A 176 -5.45 -4.80 -15.41
C LEU A 176 -4.98 -3.74 -16.42
N LEU A 177 -5.90 -3.09 -17.13
CA LEU A 177 -5.58 -2.10 -18.17
C LEU A 177 -5.62 -0.65 -17.68
N THR A 178 -6.47 -0.32 -16.70
CA THR A 178 -6.73 1.07 -16.30
C THR A 178 -6.35 1.43 -14.86
N TYR A 179 -6.34 0.46 -13.93
CA TYR A 179 -5.95 0.69 -12.55
C TYR A 179 -5.50 -0.60 -11.85
N ASN A 180 -4.22 -0.91 -11.98
CA ASN A 180 -3.59 -2.12 -11.43
C ASN A 180 -2.56 -1.81 -10.33
N CYS A 181 -1.76 -2.81 -9.93
CA CYS A 181 -0.71 -2.65 -8.91
C CYS A 181 0.31 -1.56 -9.26
N THR A 182 0.62 -1.41 -10.54
CA THR A 182 1.55 -0.40 -11.07
C THR A 182 0.96 1.00 -10.98
N ASP A 183 -0.31 1.17 -11.38
CA ASP A 183 -1.01 2.46 -11.26
C ASP A 183 -1.09 2.90 -9.80
N PHE A 184 -1.41 1.97 -8.90
CA PHE A 184 -1.42 2.23 -7.47
C PHE A 184 -0.05 2.73 -6.97
N ALA A 185 1.04 2.01 -7.27
CA ALA A 185 2.38 2.41 -6.83
C ALA A 185 2.81 3.77 -7.41
N ILE A 186 2.52 4.01 -8.70
CA ILE A 186 2.75 5.30 -9.38
C ILE A 186 1.99 6.43 -8.69
N ASN A 187 0.72 6.21 -8.36
CA ASN A 187 -0.12 7.26 -7.79
C ASN A 187 0.18 7.51 -6.30
N VAL A 188 0.62 6.51 -5.54
CA VAL A 188 1.17 6.74 -4.19
C VAL A 188 2.41 7.61 -4.27
N HIS A 189 3.34 7.31 -5.19
CA HIS A 189 4.53 8.12 -5.41
C HIS A 189 4.16 9.55 -5.84
N LYS A 190 3.21 9.71 -6.76
CA LYS A 190 2.72 11.01 -7.21
C LYS A 190 2.04 11.80 -6.09
N ALA A 191 1.24 11.15 -5.24
CA ALA A 191 0.60 11.80 -4.11
C ALA A 191 1.65 12.30 -3.10
N ALA A 192 2.71 11.53 -2.87
CA ALA A 192 3.81 11.92 -2.00
C ALA A 192 4.63 13.07 -2.59
N THR A 193 5.11 12.93 -3.82
CA THR A 193 6.17 13.80 -4.39
C THR A 193 5.63 14.91 -5.28
N GLY A 194 4.40 14.79 -5.80
CA GLY A 194 3.87 15.63 -6.88
C GLY A 194 4.28 15.16 -8.28
N HIS A 195 5.16 14.16 -8.40
CA HIS A 195 5.73 13.69 -9.67
C HIS A 195 5.46 12.20 -9.87
N ARG A 196 5.34 11.77 -11.14
CA ARG A 196 5.28 10.34 -11.46
C ARG A 196 6.71 9.76 -11.42
N PRO A 197 6.88 8.50 -11.01
CA PRO A 197 8.19 7.86 -11.09
C PRO A 197 8.60 7.64 -12.57
N PRO A 198 9.91 7.52 -12.84
CA PRO A 198 10.42 7.11 -14.16
C PRO A 198 9.82 5.76 -14.57
N GLY A 199 9.53 5.59 -15.86
CA GLY A 199 8.88 4.37 -16.39
C GLY A 199 7.36 4.32 -16.26
N SER A 200 6.74 5.40 -15.75
CA SER A 200 5.29 5.54 -15.84
C SER A 200 4.87 5.90 -17.28
N ASN A 201 3.89 5.17 -17.80
CA ASN A 201 3.35 5.37 -19.14
C ASN A 201 2.18 6.36 -19.10
N LEU A 202 2.10 7.23 -20.11
CA LEU A 202 0.97 8.17 -20.28
C LEU A 202 -0.05 7.67 -21.32
N LEU A 203 0.41 6.91 -22.33
CA LEU A 203 -0.39 6.52 -23.49
C LEU A 203 -0.71 5.02 -23.55
N MET A 204 -0.12 4.24 -22.64
CA MET A 204 -0.27 2.79 -22.57
C MET A 204 -0.60 2.38 -21.13
N PRO A 205 -1.29 1.24 -20.93
CA PRO A 205 -1.48 0.66 -19.60
C PRO A 205 -0.15 0.58 -18.84
N ASN A 206 -0.15 1.04 -17.58
CA ASN A 206 1.02 0.88 -16.73
C ASN A 206 1.19 -0.60 -16.42
N ASN A 207 2.41 -1.11 -16.58
CA ASN A 207 2.72 -2.48 -16.19
C ASN A 207 4.07 -2.53 -15.47
N PRO A 208 4.31 -3.57 -14.65
CA PRO A 208 5.51 -3.67 -13.85
C PRO A 208 6.80 -3.73 -14.67
N ASN A 209 6.78 -4.28 -15.89
CA ASN A 209 8.00 -4.40 -16.69
C ASN A 209 8.47 -3.05 -17.23
N ASP A 210 7.54 -2.18 -17.62
CA ASP A 210 7.85 -0.82 -18.07
C ASP A 210 8.34 0.05 -16.91
N LEU A 211 7.68 -0.06 -15.75
CA LEU A 211 8.11 0.63 -14.54
C LEU A 211 9.52 0.17 -14.11
N HIS A 212 9.78 -1.15 -14.13
CA HIS A 212 11.11 -1.72 -13.90
C HIS A 212 12.15 -1.12 -14.85
N SER A 213 11.87 -1.10 -16.15
CA SER A 213 12.81 -0.65 -17.17
C SER A 213 13.11 0.84 -17.03
N GLY A 214 12.09 1.65 -16.75
CA GLY A 214 12.25 3.09 -16.53
C GLY A 214 13.03 3.42 -15.26
N ILE A 215 12.73 2.76 -14.13
CA ILE A 215 13.50 2.94 -12.89
C ILE A 215 14.95 2.49 -13.09
N LYS A 216 15.18 1.33 -13.71
CA LYS A 216 16.53 0.82 -13.96
C LYS A 216 17.35 1.83 -14.79
N LYS A 217 16.78 2.34 -15.88
CA LYS A 217 17.43 3.36 -16.71
C LYS A 217 17.71 4.65 -15.94
N HIS A 218 16.75 5.09 -15.11
CA HIS A 218 16.94 6.26 -14.26
C HIS A 218 18.10 6.09 -13.28
N ASN A 219 18.16 4.95 -12.60
CA ASN A 219 19.22 4.68 -11.63
C ASN A 219 20.60 4.62 -12.30
N THR A 220 20.74 3.94 -13.44
CA THR A 220 22.02 3.90 -14.19
C THR A 220 22.49 5.26 -14.68
N ASN A 221 21.59 6.23 -14.91
CA ASN A 221 21.95 7.58 -15.33
C ASN A 221 22.28 8.53 -14.14
N GLN A 222 22.13 8.06 -12.91
CA GLN A 222 22.46 8.82 -11.69
C GLN A 222 23.85 8.45 -11.13
N ASP A 223 24.43 7.34 -11.60
CA ASP A 223 25.78 6.88 -11.29
C ASP A 223 26.81 7.47 -12.28
#